data_AF-A0A932HX92-F1
#
_entry.id   AF-A0A932HX92-F1
#
_cell.length_a   1.000
_cell.length_b   1.000
_cell.length_c   1.000
_cell.angle_alpha   90.00
_cell.angle_beta   90.00
_cell.angle_gamma   90.00
#
_symmetry.space_group_name_H-M   'P 1'
#
loop_
_entity.id
_entity.type
_entity.pdbx_description
1 polymer ?
#
loop_
_entity_poly.entity_id
_entity_poly.type
_entity_poly.pdbx_seq_one_letter_code
_entity_poly.pdbx_strand_id
1 'polypeptide(L)'
;MTLRTAESVRWIVGLALMGTLLGVGMTWVMPQVYDASVSFDVQRINKQSTQEYQFDGYYEIQASDLFSQTVISWFLTPSVLSEMYDRAGIDPQIQNISEYARRFSAKKYSPQNIVVTFQEKTESRAQKLAGAVVEVVEGRSQELNKTQDNRALFLIQGATPVIAEHEYPISLYGSIGAVAGALLGLAVFSYRRGME
;
A
#
# COMPACT_ATOMS: atom_id res chain seq x y z
N MET A 1 -16.84 -52.31 -5.13
CA MET A 1 -16.32 -51.05 -5.74
C MET A 1 -16.34 -49.85 -4.77
N THR A 2 -17.18 -49.87 -3.73
CA THR A 2 -17.39 -48.76 -2.76
C THR A 2 -16.32 -48.58 -1.68
N LEU A 3 -15.55 -49.62 -1.33
CA LEU A 3 -14.54 -49.54 -0.27
C LEU A 3 -13.26 -48.79 -0.71
N ARG A 4 -12.89 -48.85 -2.00
CA ARG A 4 -11.66 -48.24 -2.53
C ARG A 4 -11.77 -46.72 -2.69
N THR A 5 -12.99 -46.21 -2.88
CA THR A 5 -13.28 -44.76 -2.92
C THR A 5 -13.23 -44.11 -1.54
N ALA A 6 -13.47 -44.88 -0.48
CA ALA A 6 -13.39 -44.35 0.89
C ALA A 6 -11.93 -44.08 1.31
N GLU A 7 -10.98 -44.92 0.90
CA GLU A 7 -9.55 -44.73 1.22
C GLU A 7 -8.97 -43.52 0.47
N SER A 8 -9.34 -43.32 -0.79
CA SER A 8 -8.88 -42.17 -1.58
C SER A 8 -9.36 -40.83 -1.00
N VAL A 9 -10.62 -40.78 -0.55
CA VAL A 9 -11.18 -39.58 0.11
C VAL A 9 -10.43 -39.28 1.41
N ARG A 10 -10.03 -40.30 2.18
CA ARG A 10 -9.26 -40.10 3.42
C ARG A 10 -7.90 -39.44 3.19
N TRP A 11 -7.18 -39.83 2.12
CA TRP A 11 -5.91 -39.21 1.78
C TRP A 11 -6.06 -37.75 1.36
N ILE A 12 -7.06 -37.45 0.52
CA ILE A 12 -7.33 -36.08 0.07
C ILE A 12 -7.72 -35.18 1.26
N VAL A 13 -8.63 -35.65 2.11
CA VAL A 13 -9.08 -34.90 3.29
C VAL A 13 -7.93 -34.73 4.28
N GLY A 14 -7.14 -35.78 4.55
CA GLY A 14 -6.00 -35.71 5.46
C GLY A 14 -4.96 -34.69 5.03
N LEU A 15 -4.60 -34.69 3.74
CA LEU A 15 -3.63 -33.74 3.18
C LEU A 15 -4.19 -32.32 3.07
N ALA A 16 -5.49 -32.14 2.80
CA ALA A 16 -6.13 -30.84 2.84
C ALA A 16 -6.12 -30.25 4.26
N LEU A 17 -6.42 -31.05 5.29
CA LEU A 17 -6.35 -30.61 6.69
C LEU A 17 -4.92 -30.26 7.09
N MET A 18 -3.94 -31.09 6.71
CA MET A 18 -2.52 -30.81 6.96
C MET A 18 -2.08 -29.51 6.26
N GLY A 19 -2.46 -29.31 5.00
CA GLY A 19 -2.19 -28.09 4.26
C GLY A 19 -2.82 -26.85 4.92
N THR A 20 -4.04 -26.98 5.45
CA THR A 20 -4.69 -25.91 6.22
C THR A 20 -3.90 -25.55 7.48
N LEU A 21 -3.49 -26.55 8.27
CA LEU A 21 -2.71 -26.35 9.48
C LEU A 21 -1.36 -25.71 9.18
N LEU A 22 -0.70 -26.13 8.10
CA LEU A 22 0.56 -25.51 7.65
C LEU A 22 0.34 -24.06 7.20
N GLY A 23 -0.72 -23.78 6.44
CA GLY A 23 -1.07 -22.43 6.01
C GLY A 23 -1.32 -21.49 7.19
N VAL A 24 -2.07 -21.94 8.20
CA VAL A 24 -2.31 -21.19 9.45
C VAL A 24 -1.02 -21.06 10.26
N GLY A 25 -0.25 -22.13 10.42
CA GLY A 25 1.02 -22.08 11.15
C GLY A 25 2.03 -21.12 10.52
N MET A 26 2.00 -20.98 9.19
CA MET A 26 2.86 -20.06 8.46
C MET A 26 2.61 -18.59 8.82
N THR A 27 1.37 -18.20 9.15
CA THR A 27 1.07 -16.81 9.53
C THR A 27 1.76 -16.38 10.82
N TRP A 28 2.14 -17.33 11.69
CA TRP A 28 2.89 -17.04 12.92
C TRP A 28 4.39 -16.86 12.71
N VAL A 29 4.91 -17.30 11.56
CA VAL A 29 6.33 -17.19 11.20
C VAL A 29 6.58 -15.99 10.28
N MET A 30 5.53 -15.41 9.70
CA MET A 30 5.65 -14.22 8.86
C MET A 30 6.19 -13.03 9.67
N PRO A 31 7.07 -12.21 9.08
CA PRO A 31 7.63 -11.06 9.78
C PRO A 31 6.50 -10.08 10.11
N GLN A 32 6.59 -9.43 11.27
CA GLN A 32 5.71 -8.33 11.60
C GLN A 32 5.98 -7.15 10.67
N VAL A 33 4.90 -6.58 10.13
CA VAL A 33 4.91 -5.42 9.26
C VAL A 33 3.85 -4.45 9.78
N TYR A 34 4.12 -3.16 9.66
CA TYR A 34 3.22 -2.09 10.05
C TYR A 34 2.76 -1.33 8.81
N ASP A 35 1.45 -1.23 8.64
CA ASP A 35 0.83 -0.37 7.65
C ASP A 35 0.76 1.06 8.20
N ALA A 36 1.26 2.01 7.43
CA ALA A 36 1.10 3.43 7.70
C ALA A 36 0.24 4.08 6.62
N SER A 37 -0.61 5.02 7.02
CA SER A 37 -1.46 5.81 6.16
C SER A 37 -1.35 7.29 6.51
N VAL A 38 -1.01 8.11 5.52
CA VAL A 38 -0.96 9.58 5.63
C VAL A 38 -1.97 10.17 4.67
N SER A 39 -2.86 10.99 5.18
CA SER A 39 -3.79 11.78 4.36
C SER A 39 -3.24 13.18 4.15
N PHE A 40 -3.38 13.70 2.95
CA PHE A 40 -3.03 15.06 2.57
C PHE A 40 -4.28 15.79 2.10
N ASP A 41 -4.46 17.00 2.61
CA ASP A 41 -5.48 17.94 2.18
C ASP A 41 -4.84 19.03 1.31
N VAL A 42 -5.46 19.34 0.17
CA VAL A 42 -5.00 20.33 -0.79
C VAL A 42 -5.94 21.53 -0.76
N GLN A 43 -5.42 22.67 -0.35
CA GLN A 43 -6.18 23.91 -0.23
C GLN A 43 -5.63 24.98 -1.17
N ARG A 44 -6.51 25.65 -1.91
CA ARG A 44 -6.14 26.86 -2.66
C ARG A 44 -6.20 28.06 -1.72
N ILE A 45 -5.07 28.75 -1.54
CA ILE A 45 -4.96 29.85 -0.57
C ILE A 45 -5.05 31.24 -1.20
N ASN A 46 -5.02 31.33 -2.54
CA ASN A 46 -5.05 32.61 -3.25
C ASN A 46 -6.31 32.69 -4.14
N LYS A 47 -7.32 33.42 -3.68
CA LYS A 47 -8.54 33.75 -4.45
C LYS A 47 -8.51 35.24 -4.80
N GLN A 48 -8.54 35.59 -6.08
CA GLN A 48 -8.76 36.96 -6.49
C GLN A 48 -10.24 37.31 -6.32
N SER A 49 -10.53 38.25 -5.42
CA SER A 49 -11.87 38.78 -5.17
C SER A 49 -12.27 39.76 -6.27
N THR A 50 -12.69 39.27 -7.43
CA THR A 50 -13.35 40.09 -8.47
C THR A 50 -14.74 39.51 -8.76
N GLN A 51 -15.75 40.40 -8.81
CA GLN A 51 -17.18 40.02 -8.90
C GLN A 51 -17.59 39.37 -10.24
N GLU A 52 -16.69 39.35 -11.22
CA GLU A 52 -16.98 38.89 -12.60
C GLU A 52 -16.71 37.39 -12.84
N TYR A 53 -16.22 36.65 -11.84
CA TYR A 53 -15.80 35.25 -12.02
C TYR A 53 -16.80 34.23 -11.45
N GLN A 54 -17.94 34.05 -12.11
CA GLN A 54 -18.91 32.98 -11.76
C GLN A 54 -18.43 31.55 -12.13
N PHE A 55 -17.33 31.41 -12.87
CA PHE A 55 -16.77 30.11 -13.29
C PHE A 55 -15.54 29.65 -12.48
N ASP A 56 -15.09 30.42 -11.48
CA ASP A 56 -13.83 30.13 -10.76
C ASP A 56 -13.89 28.78 -10.03
N GLY A 57 -15.06 28.38 -9.50
CA GLY A 57 -15.21 27.11 -8.78
C GLY A 57 -14.89 25.86 -9.62
N TYR A 58 -15.19 25.87 -10.92
CA TYR A 58 -14.84 24.75 -11.81
C TYR A 58 -13.33 24.67 -12.02
N TYR A 59 -12.68 25.81 -12.30
CA TYR A 59 -11.24 25.88 -12.49
C TYR A 59 -10.47 25.62 -11.18
N GLU A 60 -11.03 25.98 -10.03
CA GLU A 60 -10.48 25.65 -8.71
C GLU A 60 -10.40 24.15 -8.49
N ILE A 61 -11.49 23.43 -8.79
CA ILE A 61 -11.53 21.98 -8.67
C ILE A 61 -10.55 21.34 -9.66
N GLN A 62 -10.53 21.82 -10.91
CA GLN A 62 -9.62 21.30 -11.94
C GLN A 62 -8.14 21.53 -11.57
N ALA A 63 -7.80 22.71 -11.07
CA ALA A 63 -6.43 23.03 -10.70
C ALA A 63 -6.00 22.22 -9.46
N SER A 64 -6.89 22.06 -8.47
CA SER A 64 -6.66 21.16 -7.33
C SER A 64 -6.46 19.71 -7.80
N ASP A 65 -7.23 19.27 -8.78
CA ASP A 65 -7.13 17.91 -9.35
C ASP A 65 -5.76 17.67 -10.00
N LEU A 66 -5.31 18.59 -10.85
CA LEU A 66 -4.01 18.52 -11.53
C LEU A 66 -2.85 18.59 -10.53
N PHE A 67 -2.98 19.45 -9.52
CA PHE A 67 -1.99 19.55 -8.46
C PHE A 67 -1.92 18.26 -7.63
N SER A 68 -3.06 17.67 -7.28
CA SER A 68 -3.12 16.37 -6.61
C SER A 68 -2.50 15.25 -7.45
N GLN A 69 -2.68 15.25 -8.78
CA GLN A 69 -1.99 14.32 -9.67
C GLN A 69 -0.46 14.52 -9.66
N THR A 70 0.00 15.77 -9.55
CA THR A 70 1.42 16.09 -9.42
C THR A 70 2.00 15.51 -8.13
N VAL A 71 1.30 15.67 -7.00
CA VAL A 71 1.71 15.09 -5.71
C VAL A 71 1.77 13.56 -5.79
N ILE A 72 0.79 12.91 -6.42
CA ILE A 72 0.79 11.46 -6.62
C ILE A 72 2.01 11.02 -7.43
N SER A 73 2.42 11.79 -8.44
CA SER A 73 3.60 11.47 -9.26
C SER A 73 4.91 11.50 -8.46
N TRP A 74 4.98 12.27 -7.37
CA TRP A 74 6.14 12.26 -6.47
C TRP A 74 6.34 10.88 -5.83
N PHE A 75 5.27 10.17 -5.47
CA PHE A 75 5.33 8.82 -4.92
C PHE A 75 5.69 7.73 -5.93
N LEU A 76 5.69 8.06 -7.22
CA LEU A 76 6.14 7.18 -8.31
C LEU A 76 7.59 7.47 -8.71
N THR A 77 8.20 8.52 -8.17
CA THR A 77 9.51 9.03 -8.59
C THR A 77 10.60 8.57 -7.60
N PRO A 78 11.52 7.67 -7.99
CA PRO A 78 12.51 7.10 -7.08
C PRO A 78 13.36 8.12 -6.32
N SER A 79 13.73 9.24 -6.95
CA SER A 79 14.54 10.27 -6.30
C SER A 79 13.80 10.98 -5.16
N VAL A 80 12.47 11.16 -5.27
CA VAL A 80 11.64 11.72 -4.20
C VAL A 80 11.52 10.71 -3.07
N LEU A 81 11.32 9.44 -3.40
CA LEU A 81 11.26 8.39 -2.37
C LEU A 81 12.58 8.33 -1.60
N SER A 82 13.73 8.40 -2.27
CA SER A 82 15.03 8.45 -1.60
C SER A 82 15.15 9.62 -0.65
N GLU A 83 14.70 10.81 -1.05
CA GLU A 83 14.67 11.97 -0.15
C GLU A 83 13.82 11.71 1.12
N MET A 84 12.66 11.06 0.99
CA MET A 84 11.81 10.70 2.14
C MET A 84 12.52 9.73 3.09
N TYR A 85 13.17 8.71 2.56
CA TYR A 85 13.95 7.75 3.35
C TYR A 85 15.18 8.40 4.01
N ASP A 86 15.88 9.26 3.29
CA ASP A 86 17.05 10.00 3.78
C ASP A 86 16.64 10.93 4.94
N ARG A 87 15.55 11.69 4.80
CA ARG A 87 15.02 12.52 5.89
C ARG A 87 14.54 11.72 7.09
N ALA A 88 14.02 10.51 6.86
CA ALA A 88 13.65 9.60 7.94
C ALA A 88 14.88 8.97 8.66
N GLY A 89 16.08 9.09 8.09
CA GLY A 89 17.28 8.41 8.56
C GLY A 89 17.18 6.90 8.43
N ILE A 90 16.52 6.42 7.37
CA ILE A 90 16.22 5.01 7.14
C ILE A 90 16.90 4.56 5.84
N ASP A 91 17.70 3.50 5.90
CA ASP A 91 18.19 2.83 4.69
C ASP A 91 17.02 2.09 3.99
N PRO A 92 16.67 2.46 2.74
CA PRO A 92 15.63 1.78 1.99
C PRO A 92 16.03 0.37 1.52
N GLN A 93 17.29 -0.04 1.54
CA GLN A 93 17.72 -1.37 1.04
C GLN A 93 17.23 -1.61 -0.40
N ILE A 94 17.57 -0.70 -1.33
CA ILE A 94 17.11 -0.74 -2.72
C ILE A 94 17.80 -1.88 -3.46
N GLN A 95 17.05 -2.89 -3.88
CA GLN A 95 17.54 -3.96 -4.76
C GLN A 95 17.09 -3.75 -6.21
N ASN A 96 15.90 -3.17 -6.40
CA ASN A 96 15.30 -2.93 -7.70
C ASN A 96 14.51 -1.60 -7.68
N ILE A 97 14.76 -0.74 -8.67
CA ILE A 97 14.12 0.58 -8.80
C ILE A 97 12.60 0.46 -8.98
N SER A 98 12.13 -0.53 -9.75
CA SER A 98 10.71 -0.76 -10.00
C SER A 98 9.96 -1.20 -8.74
N GLU A 99 10.57 -2.06 -7.93
CA GLU A 99 10.01 -2.45 -6.63
C GLU A 99 10.03 -1.29 -5.64
N TYR A 100 11.10 -0.49 -5.67
CA TYR A 100 11.24 0.69 -4.82
C TYR A 100 10.12 1.71 -5.07
N ALA A 101 9.81 1.99 -6.33
CA ALA A 101 8.70 2.86 -6.72
C ALA A 101 7.32 2.34 -6.31
N ARG A 102 7.17 1.03 -6.03
CA ARG A 102 5.92 0.40 -5.61
C ARG A 102 5.73 0.34 -4.10
N ARG A 103 6.72 0.77 -3.31
CA ARG A 103 6.63 0.74 -1.83
C ARG A 103 5.60 1.70 -1.26
N PHE A 104 5.29 2.75 -2.00
CA PHE A 104 4.23 3.68 -1.67
C PHE A 104 3.04 3.46 -2.60
N SER A 105 1.83 3.48 -2.03
CA SER A 105 0.59 3.52 -2.78
C SER A 105 -0.09 4.85 -2.50
N ALA A 106 -0.02 5.78 -3.46
CA ALA A 106 -0.73 7.03 -3.39
C ALA A 106 -2.05 6.95 -4.18
N LYS A 107 -3.16 7.30 -3.54
CA LYS A 107 -4.50 7.29 -4.14
C LYS A 107 -5.19 8.63 -3.90
N LYS A 108 -5.86 9.13 -4.95
CA LYS A 108 -6.74 10.29 -4.87
C LYS A 108 -8.15 9.84 -4.52
N TYR A 109 -8.68 10.28 -3.38
CA TYR A 109 -10.08 10.05 -3.02
C TYR A 109 -10.99 11.19 -3.51
N SER A 110 -10.45 12.40 -3.60
CA SER A 110 -11.12 13.57 -4.20
C SER A 110 -10.06 14.53 -4.77
N PRO A 111 -10.44 15.55 -5.56
CA PRO A 111 -9.49 16.56 -6.07
C PRO A 111 -8.63 17.23 -5.00
N GLN A 112 -9.07 17.23 -3.74
CA GLN A 112 -8.40 17.86 -2.61
C GLN A 112 -7.88 16.86 -1.57
N ASN A 113 -8.13 15.56 -1.75
CA ASN A 113 -7.76 14.55 -0.76
C ASN A 113 -6.95 13.41 -1.39
N ILE A 114 -5.72 13.27 -0.90
CA ILE A 114 -4.77 12.25 -1.31
C ILE A 114 -4.43 11.42 -0.09
N VAL A 115 -4.41 10.10 -0.23
CA VAL A 115 -3.99 9.19 0.82
C VAL A 115 -2.81 8.39 0.31
N VAL A 116 -1.78 8.30 1.14
CA VAL A 116 -0.56 7.58 0.85
C VAL A 116 -0.41 6.49 1.88
N THR A 117 -0.33 5.24 1.42
CA THR A 117 -0.07 4.08 2.27
C THR A 117 1.28 3.46 1.95
N PHE A 118 1.96 2.96 2.97
CA PHE A 118 3.22 2.24 2.84
C PHE A 118 3.42 1.30 4.04
N GLN A 119 4.42 0.43 3.93
CA GLN A 119 4.69 -0.62 4.92
C GLN A 119 6.11 -0.51 5.47
N GLU A 120 6.26 -0.73 6.78
CA GLU A 120 7.57 -0.75 7.45
C GLU A 120 7.69 -1.88 8.48
N LYS A 121 8.92 -2.32 8.75
CA LYS A 121 9.20 -3.48 9.63
C LYS A 121 8.91 -3.24 11.11
N THR A 122 8.80 -1.98 11.53
CA THR A 122 8.59 -1.59 12.93
C THR A 122 7.75 -0.32 12.97
N GLU A 123 6.92 -0.18 14.00
CA GLU A 123 6.13 1.03 14.27
C GLU A 123 6.99 2.30 14.28
N SER A 124 8.16 2.27 14.92
CA SER A 124 9.06 3.43 15.00
C SER A 124 9.55 3.88 13.61
N ARG A 125 9.92 2.93 12.74
CA ARG A 125 10.31 3.24 11.35
C ARG A 125 9.13 3.78 10.55
N ALA A 126 7.94 3.19 10.71
CA ALA A 126 6.72 3.67 10.08
C ALA A 126 6.42 5.13 10.47
N GLN A 127 6.54 5.46 11.76
CA GLN A 127 6.32 6.81 12.28
C GLN A 127 7.35 7.81 11.74
N LYS A 128 8.64 7.46 11.72
CA LYS A 128 9.69 8.32 11.18
C LYS A 128 9.50 8.57 9.68
N LEU A 129 9.21 7.52 8.92
CA LEU A 129 8.98 7.63 7.49
C LEU A 129 7.71 8.44 7.19
N ALA A 130 6.64 8.26 7.96
CA ALA A 130 5.43 9.06 7.83
C ALA A 130 5.69 10.55 8.05
N GLY A 131 6.44 10.91 9.10
CA GLY A 131 6.84 12.29 9.35
C GLY A 131 7.66 12.88 8.20
N ALA A 132 8.65 12.13 7.71
CA ALA A 132 9.47 12.55 6.57
C ALA A 132 8.66 12.69 5.28
N VAL A 133 7.69 11.82 5.04
CA VAL A 133 6.76 11.90 3.90
C VAL A 133 5.97 13.21 3.96
N VAL A 134 5.42 13.57 5.12
CA VAL A 134 4.72 14.86 5.30
C VAL A 134 5.67 16.02 5.01
N GLU A 135 6.85 16.03 5.62
CA GLU A 135 7.83 17.12 5.48
C GLU A 135 8.29 17.32 4.03
N VAL A 136 8.55 16.23 3.30
CA VAL A 136 8.97 16.29 1.89
C VAL A 136 7.84 16.77 1.00
N VAL A 137 6.61 16.28 1.19
CA VAL A 137 5.44 16.69 0.39
C VAL A 137 5.12 18.16 0.63
N GLU A 138 5.09 18.61 1.88
CA GLU A 138 4.83 20.02 2.22
C GLU A 138 5.96 20.92 1.70
N GLY A 139 7.22 20.52 1.87
CA GLY A 139 8.38 21.27 1.36
C GLY A 139 8.36 21.42 -0.16
N ARG A 140 8.15 20.32 -0.90
CA ARG A 140 8.06 20.35 -2.36
C ARG A 140 6.84 21.12 -2.85
N SER A 141 5.72 21.06 -2.13
CA SER A 141 4.55 21.89 -2.41
C SER A 141 4.88 23.37 -2.30
N GLN A 142 5.61 23.78 -1.25
CA GLN A 142 5.99 25.18 -1.06
C GLN A 142 6.96 25.66 -2.15
N GLU A 143 7.87 24.80 -2.62
CA GLU A 143 8.78 25.13 -3.72
C GLU A 143 8.06 25.26 -5.06
N LEU A 144 7.18 24.31 -5.39
CA LEU A 144 6.42 24.30 -6.65
C LEU A 144 5.44 25.48 -6.74
N ASN A 145 4.96 25.98 -5.61
CA ASN A 145 3.98 27.07 -5.54
C ASN A 145 4.58 28.48 -5.55
N LYS A 146 5.90 28.66 -5.73
CA LYS A 146 6.50 29.99 -5.86
C LYS A 146 6.30 30.53 -7.28
N THR A 147 5.27 31.36 -7.46
CA THR A 147 5.06 32.18 -8.67
C THR A 147 6.08 33.32 -8.76
N GLN A 148 6.14 34.06 -9.88
CA GLN A 148 7.02 35.24 -10.04
C GLN A 148 6.85 36.29 -8.92
N ASP A 149 5.67 36.35 -8.30
CA ASP A 149 5.34 37.23 -7.16
C ASP A 149 5.54 36.57 -5.78
N ASN A 150 6.12 35.36 -5.73
CA ASN A 150 6.35 34.57 -4.53
C ASN A 150 5.07 34.30 -3.69
N ARG A 151 3.89 34.32 -4.32
CA ARG A 151 2.61 33.99 -3.69
C ARG A 151 2.27 32.53 -3.94
N ALA A 152 2.11 31.76 -2.86
CA ALA A 152 1.72 30.37 -2.94
C ALA A 152 0.27 30.24 -3.44
N LEU A 153 0.05 29.37 -4.44
CA LEU A 153 -1.27 29.12 -5.02
C LEU A 153 -2.02 28.03 -4.26
N PHE A 154 -1.30 26.99 -3.86
CA PHE A 154 -1.81 25.88 -3.07
C PHE A 154 -1.03 25.70 -1.77
N LEU A 155 -1.72 25.16 -0.77
CA LEU A 155 -1.16 24.67 0.48
C LEU A 155 -1.51 23.19 0.57
N ILE A 156 -0.51 22.35 0.80
CA ILE A 156 -0.73 20.97 1.20
C ILE A 156 -0.50 20.89 2.70
N GLN A 157 -1.38 20.18 3.38
CA GLN A 157 -1.21 19.85 4.78
C GLN A 157 -1.34 18.35 4.99
N GLY A 158 -0.32 17.73 5.59
CA GLY A 158 -0.37 16.34 6.01
C GLY A 158 -1.13 16.19 7.34
N ALA A 159 -2.04 15.23 7.41
CA ALA A 159 -2.66 14.81 8.66
C ALA A 159 -1.71 13.93 9.48
N THR A 160 -2.01 13.78 10.77
CA THR A 160 -1.32 12.82 11.63
C THR A 160 -1.44 11.41 11.04
N PRO A 161 -0.33 10.66 10.88
CA PRO A 161 -0.38 9.32 10.33
C PRO A 161 -1.19 8.37 11.22
N VAL A 162 -1.89 7.44 10.57
CA VAL A 162 -2.47 6.27 11.22
C VAL A 162 -1.55 5.09 10.96
N ILE A 163 -1.07 4.44 12.03
CA ILE A 163 -0.18 3.29 11.95
C ILE A 163 -0.86 2.12 12.65
N ALA A 164 -0.89 0.96 11.99
CA ALA A 164 -1.46 -0.27 12.52
C ALA A 164 -0.55 -1.46 12.19
N GLU A 165 -0.58 -2.48 13.04
CA GLU A 165 0.05 -3.77 12.71
C GLU A 165 -0.71 -4.44 11.57
N HIS A 166 0.03 -5.00 10.60
CA HIS A 166 -0.55 -5.68 9.46
C HIS A 166 -1.12 -7.04 9.88
N GLU A 167 -2.43 -7.21 9.75
CA GLU A 167 -3.09 -8.48 10.04
C GLU A 167 -3.07 -9.40 8.82
N TYR A 168 -2.34 -10.52 8.92
CA TYR A 168 -2.40 -11.56 7.91
C TYR A 168 -3.74 -12.31 8.01
N PRO A 169 -4.57 -12.33 6.94
CA PRO A 169 -5.87 -12.98 6.99
C PRO A 169 -5.73 -14.51 7.11
N ILE A 170 -5.82 -15.02 8.33
CA ILE A 170 -5.63 -16.46 8.67
C ILE A 170 -6.53 -17.36 7.80
N SER A 171 -7.76 -16.91 7.53
CA SER A 171 -8.72 -17.64 6.68
C SER A 171 -8.24 -17.80 5.24
N LEU A 172 -7.59 -16.78 4.66
CA LEU A 172 -7.06 -16.83 3.31
C LEU A 172 -5.89 -17.82 3.21
N TYR A 173 -4.92 -17.74 4.13
CA TYR A 173 -3.78 -18.66 4.16
C TYR A 173 -4.20 -20.10 4.45
N GLY A 174 -5.15 -20.30 5.37
CA GLY A 174 -5.76 -21.60 5.61
C GLY A 174 -6.44 -22.16 4.36
N SER A 175 -7.17 -21.33 3.61
CA SER A 175 -7.85 -21.74 2.37
C SER A 175 -6.85 -22.12 1.27
N ILE A 176 -5.80 -21.32 1.08
CA ILE A 176 -4.71 -21.63 0.13
C ILE A 176 -4.05 -22.96 0.50
N GLY A 177 -3.74 -23.14 1.79
CA GLY A 177 -3.19 -24.38 2.32
C GLY A 177 -4.09 -25.59 2.09
N ALA A 178 -5.40 -25.44 2.32
CA ALA A 178 -6.38 -26.50 2.09
C ALA A 178 -6.43 -26.94 0.62
N VAL A 179 -6.47 -25.96 -0.31
CA VAL A 179 -6.50 -26.22 -1.76
C VAL A 179 -5.21 -26.90 -2.21
N ALA A 180 -4.05 -26.40 -1.78
CA ALA A 180 -2.75 -27.01 -2.09
C ALA A 180 -2.66 -28.45 -1.56
N GLY A 181 -3.10 -28.68 -0.32
CA GLY A 181 -3.15 -30.01 0.29
C GLY A 181 -4.07 -30.98 -0.43
N ALA A 182 -5.25 -30.52 -0.87
CA ALA A 182 -6.19 -31.35 -1.64
C ALA A 182 -5.62 -31.74 -3.02
N LEU A 183 -4.97 -30.80 -3.71
CA LEU A 183 -4.31 -31.06 -5.00
C LEU A 183 -3.16 -32.07 -4.85
N LEU A 184 -2.34 -31.94 -3.81
CA LEU A 184 -1.32 -32.92 -3.48
C LEU A 184 -1.93 -34.29 -3.17
N GLY A 185 -3.04 -34.34 -2.44
CA GLY A 185 -3.73 -35.60 -2.17
C GLY A 185 -4.27 -36.29 -3.42
N LEU A 186 -4.79 -35.52 -4.38
CA LEU A 186 -5.19 -36.05 -5.69
C LEU A 186 -3.99 -36.60 -6.48
N ALA A 187 -2.85 -35.90 -6.46
CA ALA A 187 -1.64 -36.33 -7.14
C ALA A 187 -1.04 -37.61 -6.53
N VAL A 188 -0.99 -37.70 -5.19
CA VAL A 188 -0.54 -38.93 -4.49
C VAL A 188 -1.46 -40.10 -4.81
N PHE A 189 -2.77 -39.86 -4.82
CA PHE A 189 -3.74 -40.89 -5.17
C PHE A 189 -3.60 -41.37 -6.63
N SER A 190 -3.46 -40.45 -7.59
CA SER A 190 -3.32 -40.81 -9.00
C SER A 190 -2.02 -41.59 -9.25
N TYR A 191 -0.93 -41.21 -8.59
CA TYR A 191 0.35 -41.92 -8.67
C TYR A 191 0.23 -43.34 -8.10
N ARG A 192 -0.38 -43.50 -6.91
CA ARG A 192 -0.57 -44.83 -6.29
C ARG A 192 -1.42 -45.75 -7.17
N ARG A 193 -2.43 -45.20 -7.86
CA ARG A 193 -3.28 -45.95 -8.79
C ARG A 193 -2.55 -46.38 -10.07
N GLY A 194 -1.56 -45.62 -10.54
CA GLY A 194 -0.79 -45.95 -11.75
C GLY A 194 0.25 -47.06 -11.55
N MET A 195 0.58 -47.41 -10.30
CA MET A 195 1.54 -48.47 -9.96
C MET A 195 0.87 -49.82 -9.65
N GLU A 196 -0.46 -49.86 -9.54
CA GLU A 196 -1.27 -51.08 -9.33
C GLU A 196 -1.87 -51.57 -10.65
#